data_AF-A0A382N6L7-F1
#
_entry.id   AF-A0A382N6L7-F1
#
_cell.length_a   1.000
_cell.length_b   1.000
_cell.length_c   1.000
_cell.angle_alpha   90.00
_cell.angle_beta   90.00
_cell.angle_gamma   90.00
#
_symmetry.space_group_name_H-M   'P 1'
#
loop_
_entity.id
_entity.type
_entity.pdbx_description
1 polymer ?
#
loop_
_entity_poly.entity_id
_entity_poly.type
_entity_poly.pdbx_seq_one_letter_code
_entity_poly.pdbx_strand_id
1 'polypeptide(L)'
;MPVITDANVLIDYADADITMLALYSEKIERVVIPSVILDEVNQLTHDDCLQYGFEVVDEEIELLSEASNAQHGPLSFQDKVCLYLAKSIGGITCITNEKALLKFCDEDNIPTKRGLKLLLELAELNHISKDEAIGVVYSIHECNPLHIHQGVIDEFIRLLDEYNT
;
A
#
# COMPACT_ATOMS: atom_id res chain seq x y z
N MET A 1 -7.13 -0.36 -12.40
CA MET A 1 -6.68 -1.76 -12.21
C MET A 1 -6.66 -2.00 -10.70
N PRO A 2 -6.85 -3.19 -10.12
CA PRO A 2 -6.74 -3.29 -8.66
C PRO A 2 -5.32 -2.96 -8.20
N VAL A 3 -5.19 -2.64 -6.91
CA VAL A 3 -3.92 -2.49 -6.21
C VAL A 3 -3.86 -3.49 -5.06
N ILE A 4 -2.69 -4.04 -4.76
CA ILE A 4 -2.43 -4.91 -3.61
C ILE A 4 -1.45 -4.23 -2.68
N THR A 5 -1.73 -4.19 -1.37
CA THR A 5 -0.86 -3.52 -0.39
C THR A 5 -0.09 -4.50 0.47
N ASP A 6 1.14 -4.14 0.83
CA ASP A 6 1.87 -4.78 1.92
C ASP A 6 1.34 -4.33 3.30
N ALA A 7 1.84 -4.97 4.36
CA ALA A 7 1.46 -4.68 5.74
C ALA A 7 1.90 -3.28 6.18
N ASN A 8 3.12 -2.86 5.81
CA ASN A 8 3.68 -1.58 6.26
C ASN A 8 2.86 -0.38 5.77
N VAL A 9 2.47 -0.37 4.49
CA VAL A 9 1.61 0.68 3.94
C VAL A 9 0.23 0.62 4.57
N LEU A 10 -0.33 -0.58 4.77
CA LEU A 10 -1.63 -0.72 5.41
C LEU A 10 -1.62 -0.17 6.86
N ILE A 11 -0.55 -0.45 7.62
CA ILE A 11 -0.33 0.08 8.97
C ILE A 11 -0.20 1.60 8.96
N ASP A 12 0.61 2.16 8.03
CA ASP A 12 0.77 3.62 7.89
C ASP A 12 -0.60 4.31 7.78
N TYR A 13 -1.50 3.81 6.92
CA TYR A 13 -2.86 4.36 6.81
C TYR A 13 -3.76 4.01 7.99
N ALA A 14 -3.69 2.79 8.52
CA ALA A 14 -4.52 2.39 9.65
C ALA A 14 -4.25 3.20 10.92
N ASP A 15 -2.99 3.56 11.17
CA ASP A 15 -2.58 4.38 12.31
C ASP A 15 -2.82 5.88 12.09
N ALA A 16 -2.73 6.36 10.85
CA ALA A 16 -2.89 7.79 10.54
C ALA A 16 -4.33 8.18 10.17
N ASP A 17 -4.83 7.65 9.06
CA ASP A 17 -6.20 7.88 8.58
C ASP A 17 -6.58 6.83 7.51
N ILE A 18 -7.24 5.77 7.93
CA ILE A 18 -7.66 4.67 7.04
C ILE A 18 -8.70 5.11 6.00
N THR A 19 -9.42 6.21 6.27
CA THR A 19 -10.46 6.71 5.36
C THR A 19 -9.88 7.20 4.04
N MET A 20 -8.60 7.59 4.02
CA MET A 20 -7.90 7.93 2.77
C MET A 20 -7.68 6.72 1.88
N LEU A 21 -7.29 5.58 2.46
CA LEU A 21 -7.15 4.33 1.70
C LEU A 21 -8.53 3.82 1.23
N ALA A 22 -9.56 3.97 2.06
CA ALA A 22 -10.95 3.66 1.70
C ALA A 22 -11.43 4.52 0.52
N LEU A 23 -11.18 5.83 0.57
CA LEU A 23 -11.51 6.75 -0.51
C LEU A 23 -10.76 6.40 -1.81
N TYR A 24 -9.47 6.06 -1.71
CA TYR A 24 -8.70 5.58 -2.85
C TYR A 24 -9.32 4.31 -3.48
N SER A 25 -9.66 3.33 -2.63
CA SER A 25 -10.31 2.08 -3.03
C SER A 25 -11.65 2.31 -3.75
N GLU A 26 -12.41 3.32 -3.30
CA GLU A 26 -13.70 3.67 -3.88
C GLU A 26 -13.57 4.44 -5.20
N LYS A 27 -12.65 5.39 -5.28
CA LYS A 27 -12.62 6.39 -6.37
C LYS A 27 -11.63 6.07 -7.49
N ILE A 28 -10.50 5.43 -7.18
CA ILE A 28 -9.37 5.30 -8.11
C ILE A 28 -9.15 3.83 -8.47
N GLU A 29 -8.71 3.02 -7.52
CA GLU A 29 -8.37 1.62 -7.75
C GLU A 29 -8.69 0.79 -6.51
N ARG A 30 -9.49 -0.28 -6.67
CA ARG A 30 -9.86 -1.18 -5.57
C ARG A 30 -8.61 -1.70 -4.86
N VAL A 31 -8.59 -1.56 -3.54
CA VAL A 31 -7.52 -2.07 -2.69
C VAL A 31 -7.80 -3.52 -2.30
N VAL A 32 -6.85 -4.38 -2.63
CA VAL A 32 -6.79 -5.81 -2.30
C VAL A 32 -5.82 -6.00 -1.14
N ILE A 33 -6.24 -6.75 -0.14
CA ILE A 33 -5.46 -7.06 1.06
C ILE A 33 -5.34 -8.59 1.17
N PRO A 34 -4.13 -9.16 1.09
CA PRO A 34 -3.93 -10.59 1.34
C PRO A 34 -4.34 -10.94 2.77
N SER A 35 -4.97 -12.09 3.00
CA SER A 35 -5.43 -12.49 4.34
C SER A 35 -4.27 -12.57 5.34
N VAL A 36 -3.10 -13.06 4.90
CA VAL A 36 -1.87 -13.12 5.71
C VAL A 36 -1.37 -11.72 6.10
N ILE A 37 -1.59 -10.72 5.25
CA ILE A 37 -1.24 -9.33 5.55
C ILE A 37 -2.21 -8.76 6.59
N LEU A 38 -3.51 -9.02 6.44
CA LEU A 38 -4.50 -8.58 7.42
C LEU A 38 -4.24 -9.17 8.81
N ASP A 39 -3.82 -10.44 8.90
CA ASP A 39 -3.46 -11.11 10.16
C ASP A 39 -2.27 -10.43 10.90
N GLU A 40 -1.42 -9.69 10.19
CA GLU A 40 -0.32 -8.91 10.78
C GLU A 40 -0.76 -7.53 11.29
N VAL A 41 -1.85 -6.99 10.73
CA VAL A 41 -2.34 -5.64 11.03
C VAL A 41 -3.37 -5.67 12.17
N ASN A 42 -2.93 -5.30 13.37
CA ASN A 42 -3.77 -5.33 14.58
C ASN A 42 -4.86 -4.23 14.62
N GLN A 43 -4.76 -3.22 13.76
CA GLN A 43 -5.64 -2.06 13.71
C GLN A 43 -6.95 -2.33 12.96
N LEU A 44 -7.00 -3.40 12.17
CA LEU A 44 -8.12 -3.70 11.28
C LEU A 44 -8.58 -5.14 11.47
N THR A 45 -9.89 -5.32 11.47
CA THR A 45 -10.52 -6.63 11.34
C THR A 45 -11.02 -6.85 9.91
N HIS A 46 -11.37 -8.09 9.58
CA HIS A 46 -12.02 -8.40 8.32
C HIS A 46 -13.32 -7.60 8.12
N ASP A 47 -14.10 -7.38 9.19
CA ASP A 47 -15.33 -6.59 9.11
C ASP A 47 -15.05 -5.10 8.82
N ASP A 48 -13.97 -4.55 9.36
CA ASP A 48 -13.52 -3.19 9.04
C ASP A 48 -13.13 -3.09 7.56
N CYS A 49 -12.39 -4.08 7.03
CA CYS A 49 -12.03 -4.12 5.61
C CYS A 49 -13.25 -4.11 4.70
N LEU A 50 -14.28 -4.90 5.02
CA LEU A 50 -15.55 -4.90 4.28
C LEU A 50 -16.24 -3.53 4.35
N GLN A 51 -16.26 -2.90 5.52
CA GLN A 51 -16.86 -1.58 5.71
C GLN A 51 -16.16 -0.49 4.86
N TYR A 52 -14.83 -0.53 4.80
CA TYR A 52 -14.03 0.41 4.00
C TYR A 52 -13.97 0.07 2.51
N GLY A 53 -14.61 -1.02 2.08
CA GLY A 53 -14.63 -1.45 0.68
C GLY A 53 -13.29 -1.98 0.21
N PHE A 54 -12.50 -2.60 1.09
CA PHE A 54 -11.33 -3.38 0.70
C PHE A 54 -11.75 -4.80 0.32
N GLU A 55 -11.00 -5.41 -0.59
CA GLU A 55 -11.15 -6.81 -0.95
C GLU A 55 -10.11 -7.63 -0.20
N VAL A 56 -10.54 -8.44 0.75
CA VAL A 56 -9.65 -9.40 1.42
C VAL A 56 -9.61 -10.68 0.60
N VAL A 57 -8.41 -11.15 0.26
CA VAL A 57 -8.20 -12.34 -0.56
C VAL A 57 -7.46 -13.41 0.24
N ASP A 58 -8.09 -14.57 0.36
CA ASP A 58 -7.45 -15.77 0.90
C ASP A 58 -6.45 -16.34 -0.11
N GLU A 59 -5.27 -16.70 0.37
CA GLU A 59 -4.22 -17.27 -0.44
C GLU A 59 -4.34 -18.79 -0.56
N GLU A 60 -4.11 -19.31 -1.77
CA GLU A 60 -4.03 -20.76 -1.98
C GLU A 60 -2.84 -21.37 -1.22
N ILE A 61 -3.01 -22.59 -0.69
CA ILE A 61 -1.97 -23.28 0.09
C ILE A 61 -0.70 -23.46 -0.73
N GLU A 62 -0.83 -23.71 -2.03
CA GLU A 62 0.26 -23.84 -2.98
C GLU A 62 1.08 -22.54 -3.06
N LEU A 63 0.41 -21.38 -3.07
CA LEU A 63 1.05 -20.06 -3.09
C LEU A 63 1.78 -19.79 -1.79
N LEU A 64 1.16 -20.09 -0.65
CA LEU A 64 1.80 -19.98 0.66
C LEU A 64 3.04 -20.86 0.77
N SER A 65 2.98 -22.08 0.21
CA SER A 65 4.11 -23.00 0.14
C SER A 65 5.23 -22.44 -0.75
N GLU A 66 4.90 -21.85 -1.88
CA GLU A 66 5.87 -21.21 -2.77
C GLU A 66 6.56 -20.04 -2.08
N ALA A 67 5.80 -19.13 -1.48
CA ALA A 67 6.33 -17.99 -0.73
C ALA A 67 7.23 -18.43 0.44
N SER A 68 6.86 -19.50 1.16
CA SER A 68 7.66 -20.03 2.26
C SER A 68 9.00 -20.61 1.80
N ASN A 69 9.06 -21.19 0.60
CA ASN A 69 10.27 -21.83 0.07
C ASN A 69 11.13 -20.89 -0.81
N ALA A 70 10.57 -19.75 -1.23
CA ALA A 70 11.24 -18.79 -2.09
C ALA A 70 12.47 -18.14 -1.45
N GLN A 71 13.55 -18.07 -2.22
CA GLN A 71 14.82 -17.45 -1.81
C GLN A 71 14.90 -15.99 -2.26
N HIS A 72 14.07 -15.12 -1.68
CA HIS A 72 14.09 -13.66 -1.94
C HIS A 72 14.88 -12.86 -0.89
N GLY A 73 15.94 -13.46 -0.34
CA GLY A 73 16.87 -12.80 0.59
C GLY A 73 16.14 -12.08 1.75
N PRO A 74 16.16 -10.73 1.79
CA PRO A 74 15.64 -9.94 2.91
C PRO A 74 14.11 -9.87 3.03
N LEU A 75 13.34 -10.33 2.02
CA LEU A 75 11.88 -10.28 2.11
C LEU A 75 11.35 -11.13 3.27
N SER A 76 10.42 -10.55 4.04
CA SER A 76 9.63 -11.30 5.01
C SER A 76 8.75 -12.34 4.31
N PHE A 77 8.14 -13.25 5.07
CA PHE A 77 7.19 -14.19 4.49
C PHE A 77 5.99 -13.45 3.87
N GLN A 78 5.49 -12.43 4.56
CA GLN A 78 4.36 -11.62 4.15
C GLN A 78 4.64 -10.80 2.88
N ASP A 79 5.84 -10.22 2.75
CA ASP A 79 6.25 -9.54 1.53
C ASP A 79 6.31 -10.51 0.34
N LYS A 80 6.78 -11.75 0.58
CA LYS A 80 6.77 -12.79 -0.46
C LYS A 80 5.34 -13.15 -0.83
N VAL A 81 4.44 -13.34 0.13
CA VAL A 81 3.02 -13.61 -0.15
C VAL A 81 2.42 -12.50 -1.01
N CYS A 82 2.67 -11.23 -0.67
CA CYS A 82 2.21 -10.09 -1.46
C CYS A 82 2.75 -10.13 -2.91
N LEU A 83 4.05 -10.40 -3.09
CA LEU A 83 4.67 -10.55 -4.42
C LEU A 83 4.06 -11.69 -5.24
N TYR A 84 3.98 -12.89 -4.65
CA TYR A 84 3.50 -14.08 -5.34
C TYR A 84 1.99 -13.99 -5.64
N LEU A 85 1.21 -13.38 -4.76
CA LEU A 85 -0.21 -13.12 -5.02
C LEU A 85 -0.40 -12.09 -6.13
N ALA A 86 0.38 -11.01 -6.13
CA ALA A 86 0.37 -10.04 -7.21
C ALA A 86 0.70 -10.68 -8.57
N LYS A 87 1.70 -11.57 -8.59
CA LYS A 87 2.08 -12.36 -9.77
C LYS A 87 0.97 -13.29 -10.24
N SER A 88 0.32 -13.99 -9.31
CA SER A 88 -0.73 -14.97 -9.59
C SER A 88 -2.00 -14.32 -10.14
N ILE A 89 -2.46 -13.22 -9.53
CA ILE A 89 -3.64 -12.47 -9.97
C ILE A 89 -3.43 -11.92 -11.39
N GLY A 90 -2.25 -11.34 -11.64
CA GLY A 90 -1.93 -10.69 -12.91
C GLY A 90 -2.71 -9.39 -13.12
N GLY A 91 -2.05 -8.36 -13.66
CA GLY A 91 -2.70 -7.06 -13.87
C GLY A 91 -3.15 -6.42 -12.56
N ILE A 92 -2.26 -6.40 -11.56
CA ILE A 92 -2.44 -5.72 -10.27
C ILE A 92 -1.16 -4.97 -9.93
N THR A 93 -1.31 -3.81 -9.29
CA THR A 93 -0.18 -2.96 -8.88
C THR A 93 0.14 -3.19 -7.41
N CYS A 94 1.40 -3.51 -7.09
CA CYS A 94 1.85 -3.65 -5.70
C CYS A 94 2.17 -2.28 -5.09
N ILE A 95 1.53 -1.96 -3.96
CA ILE A 95 1.80 -0.78 -3.16
C ILE A 95 2.72 -1.18 -2.03
N THR A 96 3.92 -0.61 -2.03
CA THR A 96 4.92 -0.88 -0.99
C THR A 96 5.92 0.26 -0.88
N ASN A 97 6.43 0.47 0.33
CA ASN A 97 7.59 1.32 0.56
C ASN A 97 8.90 0.54 0.62
N GLU A 98 8.85 -0.80 0.63
CA GLU A 98 10.04 -1.62 0.84
C GLU A 98 10.86 -1.78 -0.45
N LYS A 99 12.13 -1.40 -0.40
CA LYS A 99 13.06 -1.41 -1.52
C LYS A 99 13.29 -2.81 -2.10
N ALA A 100 13.39 -3.83 -1.25
CA ALA A 100 13.54 -5.19 -1.72
C ALA A 100 12.29 -5.66 -2.46
N LEU A 101 11.09 -5.36 -1.94
CA LEU A 101 9.83 -5.77 -2.58
C LEU A 101 9.65 -5.07 -3.92
N LEU A 102 9.91 -3.76 -4.00
CA LEU A 102 9.93 -3.01 -5.27
C LEU A 102 10.86 -3.65 -6.30
N LYS A 103 12.06 -4.05 -5.89
CA LYS A 103 13.04 -4.70 -6.78
C LYS A 103 12.51 -6.03 -7.33
N PHE A 104 11.94 -6.88 -6.48
CA PHE A 104 11.44 -8.19 -6.92
C PHE A 104 10.15 -8.06 -7.76
N CYS A 105 9.29 -7.08 -7.46
CA CYS A 105 8.17 -6.76 -8.34
C CYS A 105 8.63 -6.33 -9.74
N ASP A 106 9.66 -5.48 -9.83
CA ASP A 106 10.24 -5.06 -11.11
C ASP A 106 10.82 -6.24 -11.90
N GLU A 107 11.56 -7.14 -11.24
CA GLU A 107 12.09 -8.37 -11.85
C GLU A 107 10.98 -9.26 -12.43
N ASP A 108 9.81 -9.30 -11.79
CA ASP A 108 8.64 -10.05 -12.22
C ASP A 108 7.65 -9.25 -13.10
N ASN A 109 8.00 -8.03 -13.51
CA ASN A 109 7.17 -7.11 -14.31
C ASN A 109 5.81 -6.76 -13.66
N ILE A 110 5.77 -6.73 -12.34
CA ILE A 110 4.61 -6.32 -11.56
C ILE A 110 4.70 -4.80 -11.37
N PRO A 111 3.69 -4.02 -11.78
CA PRO A 111 3.70 -2.57 -11.59
C PRO A 111 3.70 -2.23 -10.10
N THR A 112 4.36 -1.14 -9.73
CA THR A 112 4.48 -0.72 -8.32
C THR A 112 4.13 0.75 -8.09
N LYS A 113 3.66 1.06 -6.88
CA LYS A 113 3.45 2.41 -6.37
C LYS A 113 4.00 2.51 -4.93
N ARG A 114 4.53 3.68 -4.56
CA ARG A 114 4.87 4.00 -3.16
C ARG A 114 3.58 4.32 -2.39
N GLY A 115 3.56 4.08 -1.08
CA GLY A 115 2.36 4.30 -0.26
C GLY A 115 1.79 5.72 -0.34
N LEU A 116 2.66 6.75 -0.35
CA LEU A 116 2.23 8.15 -0.44
C LEU A 116 1.75 8.57 -1.85
N LYS A 117 2.01 7.78 -2.90
CA LYS A 117 1.52 8.09 -4.25
C LYS A 117 -0.01 8.08 -4.31
N LEU A 118 -0.67 7.32 -3.43
CA LEU A 118 -2.13 7.25 -3.34
C LEU A 118 -2.74 8.62 -2.99
N LEU A 119 -2.14 9.35 -2.04
CA LEU A 119 -2.57 10.70 -1.67
C LEU A 119 -2.32 11.72 -2.79
N LEU A 120 -1.21 11.60 -3.51
CA LEU A 120 -0.95 12.43 -4.70
C LEU A 120 -2.02 12.22 -5.76
N GLU A 121 -2.39 10.96 -6.06
CA GLU A 121 -3.42 10.64 -7.06
C GLU A 121 -4.81 11.10 -6.62
N LEU A 122 -5.16 10.97 -5.34
CA LEU A 122 -6.39 11.54 -4.78
C LEU A 122 -6.45 13.06 -4.95
N ALA A 123 -5.36 13.77 -4.66
CA ALA A 123 -5.31 15.22 -4.79
C ALA A 123 -5.30 15.68 -6.27
N GLU A 124 -4.53 15.01 -7.12
CA GLU A 124 -4.46 15.27 -8.57
C GLU A 124 -5.84 15.13 -9.24
N LEU A 125 -6.63 14.16 -8.80
CA LEU A 125 -8.00 13.93 -9.29
C LEU A 125 -9.07 14.74 -8.53
N ASN A 126 -8.67 15.68 -7.66
CA ASN A 126 -9.54 16.55 -6.86
C ASN A 126 -10.52 15.78 -5.93
N HIS A 127 -10.13 14.59 -5.46
CA HIS A 127 -10.88 13.86 -4.44
C HIS A 127 -10.60 14.36 -3.02
N ILE A 128 -9.43 14.96 -2.80
CA ILE A 128 -9.03 15.66 -1.58
C ILE A 128 -8.32 16.97 -1.93
N SER A 129 -8.31 17.92 -1.01
CA SER A 129 -7.51 19.13 -1.13
C SER A 129 -6.02 18.85 -0.85
N LYS A 130 -5.15 19.78 -1.28
CA LYS A 130 -3.72 19.72 -0.95
C LYS A 130 -3.47 19.72 0.55
N ASP A 131 -4.20 20.57 1.28
CA ASP A 131 -4.04 20.70 2.73
C ASP A 131 -4.43 19.40 3.45
N GLU A 132 -5.49 18.73 3.00
CA GLU A 132 -5.87 17.40 3.50
C GLU A 132 -4.78 16.36 3.21
N ALA A 133 -4.26 16.30 1.98
CA ALA A 133 -3.20 15.37 1.61
C ALA A 133 -1.93 15.58 2.46
N ILE A 134 -1.52 16.85 2.65
CA ILE A 134 -0.39 17.22 3.50
C ILE A 134 -0.65 16.84 4.96
N GLY A 135 -1.85 17.11 5.47
CA GLY A 135 -2.25 16.75 6.82
C GLY A 135 -2.08 15.26 7.10
N VAL A 136 -2.55 14.41 6.19
CA VAL A 136 -2.42 12.95 6.33
C VAL A 136 -0.96 12.51 6.27
N VAL A 137 -0.13 13.08 5.39
CA VAL A 137 1.31 12.76 5.35
C VAL A 137 2.01 13.10 6.67
N TYR A 138 1.64 14.22 7.30
CA TYR A 138 2.14 14.56 8.63
C TYR A 138 1.63 13.59 9.70
N SER A 139 0.38 13.13 9.64
CA SER A 139 -0.13 12.10 10.55
C SER A 139 0.61 10.77 10.39
N ILE A 140 0.92 10.34 9.16
CA ILE A 140 1.76 9.15 8.93
C ILE A 140 3.17 9.38 9.49
N HIS A 141 3.74 10.57 9.32
CA HIS A 141 5.03 10.92 9.94
C HIS A 141 5.00 10.81 11.47
N GLU A 142 3.92 11.26 12.12
CA GLU A 142 3.80 11.17 13.58
C GLU A 142 3.78 9.71 14.06
N CYS A 143 3.13 8.81 13.32
CA CYS A 143 3.07 7.37 13.63
C CYS A 143 4.36 6.63 13.23
N ASN A 144 5.02 7.05 12.14
CA ASN A 144 6.17 6.36 11.55
C ASN A 144 7.33 7.32 11.15
N PRO A 145 7.91 8.07 12.11
CA PRO A 145 8.82 9.19 11.81
C PRO A 145 10.19 8.75 11.26
N LEU A 146 10.58 7.50 11.50
CA LEU A 146 11.84 6.95 11.01
C LEU A 146 11.79 6.66 9.50
N HIS A 147 10.63 6.21 9.00
CA HIS A 147 10.45 5.86 7.59
C HIS A 147 9.87 7.00 6.78
N ILE A 148 8.93 7.76 7.34
CA ILE A 148 8.38 8.98 6.73
C ILE A 148 9.05 10.19 7.38
N HIS A 149 10.34 10.38 7.14
CA HIS A 149 11.10 11.50 7.72
C HIS A 149 10.85 12.82 6.95
N GLN A 150 11.30 13.97 7.48
CA GLN A 150 11.07 15.29 6.87
C GLN A 150 11.41 15.35 5.37
N GLY A 151 12.52 14.74 4.94
CA GLY A 151 12.87 14.69 3.51
C GLY A 151 11.85 13.96 2.61
N VAL A 152 11.09 12.98 3.13
CA VAL A 152 9.98 12.33 2.41
C VAL A 152 8.79 13.30 2.30
N ILE A 153 8.51 14.05 3.37
CA ILE A 153 7.43 15.05 3.41
C ILE A 153 7.73 16.19 2.43
N ASP A 154 8.95 16.73 2.45
CA ASP A 154 9.38 17.82 1.57
C ASP A 154 9.25 17.41 0.09
N GLU A 155 9.64 16.18 -0.24
CA GLU A 155 9.49 15.62 -1.57
C GLU A 155 8.03 15.41 -1.96
N PHE A 156 7.19 14.92 -1.04
CA PHE A 156 5.76 14.79 -1.27
C PHE A 156 5.11 16.14 -1.59
N ILE A 157 5.41 17.19 -0.80
CA ILE A 157 4.88 18.55 -1.02
C ILE A 157 5.33 19.08 -2.38
N ARG A 158 6.62 18.90 -2.73
CA ARG A 158 7.14 19.31 -4.03
C ARG A 158 6.36 18.66 -5.18
N LEU A 159 6.16 17.34 -5.12
CA LEU A 159 5.40 16.60 -6.14
C LEU A 159 3.95 17.07 -6.20
N LEU A 160 3.30 17.29 -5.05
CA LEU A 160 1.93 17.77 -4.97
C LEU A 160 1.75 19.15 -5.62
N ASP A 161 2.78 20.00 -5.56
CA ASP A 161 2.76 21.30 -6.22
C ASP A 161 2.88 21.25 -7.74
N GLU A 162 3.60 20.26 -8.28
CA GLU A 162 3.80 20.08 -9.72
C GLU A 162 2.53 19.65 -10.47
N TYR A 163 1.61 18.94 -9.82
CA TYR A 163 0.37 18.45 -10.45
C TYR A 163 -0.67 19.54 -10.76
N ASN A 164 -0.53 20.74 -10.20
CA ASN A 164 -1.47 21.85 -10.40
C ASN A 164 -0.93 22.97 -11.32
N THR A 165 0.09 22.67 -12.13
CA THR A 165 0.61 23.53 -13.21
C THR A 165 0.28 22.98 -14.58
#